data_AF-A0A2K9EGX4-F1
#
_entry.id   AF-A0A2K9EGX4-F1
#
_cell.length_a   1.000
_cell.length_b   1.000
_cell.length_c   1.000
_cell.angle_alpha   90.00
_cell.angle_beta   90.00
_cell.angle_gamma   90.00
#
_symmetry.space_group_name_H-M   'P 1'
#
loop_
_entity.id
_entity.type
_entity.pdbx_description
1 polymer ?
#
loop_
_entity_poly.entity_id
_entity_poly.type
_entity_poly.pdbx_seq_one_letter_code
_entity_poly.pdbx_strand_id
1 'polypeptide(L)'
;MYKKLLLVLFTLVLVFNVPGITFSLAPPGPPYYGDLNEDGMINTMNAALLRRCILHFGNNNYIDFNAADLDGDGVVDSVDYTILTRYILNIIDRFPVEGDSNN
;
A
#
# COMPACT_ATOMS: atom_id res chain seq x y z
N MET A 1 -21.98 -32.95 -25.59
CA MET A 1 -22.09 -31.96 -24.48
C MET A 1 -21.12 -32.25 -23.34
N TYR A 2 -21.04 -33.48 -22.82
CA TYR A 2 -20.18 -33.82 -21.67
C TYR A 2 -18.67 -33.56 -21.85
N LYS A 3 -18.12 -33.67 -23.08
CA LYS A 3 -16.68 -33.41 -23.33
C LYS A 3 -16.25 -31.97 -23.04
N LYS A 4 -17.09 -30.98 -23.38
CA LYS A 4 -16.84 -29.56 -23.08
C LYS A 4 -16.99 -29.29 -21.58
N LEU A 5 -17.98 -29.92 -20.95
CA LEU A 5 -18.19 -29.84 -19.49
C LEU A 5 -17.02 -30.46 -18.71
N LEU A 6 -16.50 -31.60 -19.16
CA LEU A 6 -15.34 -32.28 -18.59
C LEU A 6 -14.08 -31.43 -18.71
N LEU A 7 -13.86 -30.79 -19.88
CA LEU A 7 -12.73 -29.89 -20.10
C LEU A 7 -12.77 -28.69 -19.13
N VAL A 8 -13.96 -28.08 -18.95
CA VAL A 8 -14.14 -26.95 -18.03
C VAL A 8 -13.86 -27.33 -16.58
N LEU A 9 -14.33 -28.51 -16.14
CA LEU A 9 -14.04 -29.04 -14.81
C LEU A 9 -12.54 -29.32 -14.62
N PHE A 10 -11.88 -29.88 -15.63
CA PHE A 10 -10.45 -30.15 -15.60
C PHE A 10 -9.61 -28.87 -15.50
N THR A 11 -9.97 -27.83 -16.26
CA THR A 11 -9.29 -26.52 -16.16
C THR A 11 -9.55 -25.82 -14.84
N LEU A 12 -10.74 -25.96 -14.25
CA LEU A 12 -11.06 -25.40 -12.94
C LEU A 12 -10.18 -26.05 -11.86
N VAL A 13 -10.05 -27.38 -11.88
CA VAL A 13 -9.20 -28.14 -10.94
C VAL A 13 -7.72 -27.73 -11.07
N LEU A 14 -7.21 -27.47 -12.28
CA LEU A 14 -5.82 -27.04 -12.47
C LEU A 14 -5.51 -25.67 -11.88
N VAL A 15 -6.46 -24.71 -11.89
CA VAL A 15 -6.25 -23.38 -11.30
C VAL A 15 -6.17 -23.43 -9.78
N PHE A 16 -6.87 -24.36 -9.12
CA PHE A 16 -6.86 -24.52 -7.66
C PHE A 16 -5.71 -25.37 -7.10
N ASN A 17 -4.98 -26.10 -7.96
CA ASN A 17 -3.91 -27.01 -7.54
C ASN A 17 -2.51 -26.53 -7.92
N VAL A 18 -2.32 -25.23 -8.24
CA VAL A 18 -0.97 -24.67 -8.44
C VAL A 18 -0.36 -24.38 -7.07
N PRO A 19 0.63 -25.16 -6.59
CA PRO A 19 1.30 -24.85 -5.33
C PRO A 19 2.06 -23.54 -5.49
N GLY A 20 1.72 -22.53 -4.68
CA GLY A 20 2.37 -21.21 -4.69
C GLY A 20 1.49 -20.05 -5.16
N ILE A 21 0.26 -20.31 -5.62
CA ILE A 21 -0.72 -19.24 -5.86
C ILE A 21 -1.67 -19.17 -4.67
N THR A 22 -1.36 -18.28 -3.72
CA THR A 22 -2.28 -17.93 -2.64
C THR A 22 -3.14 -16.76 -3.09
N PHE A 23 -4.43 -16.99 -3.33
CA PHE A 23 -5.38 -15.89 -3.44
C PHE A 23 -5.65 -15.37 -2.04
N SER A 24 -5.11 -14.19 -1.71
CA SER A 24 -5.44 -13.52 -0.45
C SER A 24 -6.89 -13.04 -0.53
N LEU A 25 -7.79 -13.75 0.15
CA LEU A 25 -9.17 -13.33 0.40
C LEU A 25 -9.26 -12.38 1.60
N ALA A 26 -8.13 -12.01 2.20
CA ALA A 26 -8.12 -10.96 3.19
C ALA A 26 -8.60 -9.67 2.50
N PRO A 27 -9.55 -8.91 3.08
CA PRO A 27 -9.79 -7.55 2.63
C PRO A 27 -8.43 -6.84 2.53
N PRO A 28 -8.22 -5.93 1.55
CA PRO A 28 -7.01 -5.12 1.55
C PRO A 28 -6.83 -4.62 2.98
N GLY A 29 -5.66 -4.91 3.56
CA GLY A 29 -5.35 -4.46 4.90
C GLY A 29 -5.61 -2.96 5.01
N PRO A 30 -5.75 -2.40 6.22
CA PRO A 30 -5.76 -0.95 6.37
C PRO A 30 -4.66 -0.34 5.50
N PRO A 31 -4.92 0.78 4.79
CA PRO A 31 -3.93 1.40 3.92
C PRO A 31 -2.60 1.47 4.66
N TYR A 32 -1.55 0.94 4.04
CA TYR A 32 -0.21 0.93 4.61
C TYR A 32 0.36 2.35 4.49
N TYR A 33 -0.12 3.24 5.37
CA TYR A 33 0.38 4.59 5.46
C TYR A 33 1.90 4.58 5.61
N GLY A 34 2.59 5.42 4.83
CA GLY A 34 4.03 5.57 4.87
C GLY A 34 4.85 4.51 4.11
N ASP A 35 4.25 3.43 3.60
CA ASP A 35 4.90 2.48 2.69
C ASP A 35 4.54 2.80 1.24
N LEU A 36 5.36 3.63 0.61
CA LEU A 36 5.14 4.18 -0.73
C LEU A 36 5.67 3.30 -1.85
N ASN A 37 6.47 2.27 -1.54
CA ASN A 37 7.01 1.32 -2.50
C ASN A 37 6.53 -0.12 -2.29
N GLU A 38 5.55 -0.33 -1.41
CA GLU A 38 4.90 -1.62 -1.14
C GLU A 38 5.88 -2.73 -0.77
N ASP A 39 6.98 -2.38 -0.08
CA ASP A 39 8.01 -3.36 0.34
C ASP A 39 7.82 -3.85 1.78
N GLY A 40 6.79 -3.35 2.47
CA GLY A 40 6.44 -3.69 3.83
C GLY A 40 7.29 -2.97 4.88
N MET A 41 8.15 -2.03 4.49
CA MET A 41 9.02 -1.28 5.40
C MET A 41 8.82 0.22 5.27
N ILE A 42 8.70 0.92 6.41
CA ILE A 42 8.70 2.38 6.44
C ILE A 42 10.11 2.87 6.77
N ASN A 43 10.83 3.37 5.77
CA ASN A 43 12.22 3.79 5.91
C ASN A 43 12.58 4.99 5.02
N THR A 44 13.86 5.33 4.93
CA THR A 44 14.34 6.50 4.18
C THR A 44 14.08 6.42 2.67
N MET A 45 13.84 5.24 2.11
CA MET A 45 13.40 5.07 0.71
C MET A 45 12.03 5.73 0.49
N ASN A 46 11.09 5.51 1.43
CA ASN A 46 9.77 6.14 1.40
C ASN A 46 9.87 7.66 1.46
N ALA A 47 10.72 8.21 2.33
CA ALA A 47 10.97 9.65 2.38
C ALA A 47 11.53 10.20 1.05
N ALA A 48 12.44 9.48 0.39
CA ALA A 48 12.98 9.89 -0.91
C ALA A 48 11.92 9.88 -2.02
N LEU A 49 11.03 8.89 -2.03
CA LEU A 49 9.91 8.79 -2.98
C LEU A 49 8.89 9.91 -2.76
N LEU A 50 8.51 10.16 -1.51
CA LEU A 50 7.60 11.25 -1.16
C LEU A 50 8.17 12.60 -1.59
N ARG A 51 9.43 12.86 -1.27
CA ARG A 51 10.13 14.08 -1.71
C ARG A 51 10.15 14.21 -3.23
N ARG A 52 10.39 13.10 -3.95
CA ARG A 52 10.36 13.10 -5.41
C ARG A 52 8.98 13.43 -5.94
N CYS A 53 7.92 12.85 -5.37
CA CYS A 53 6.52 13.12 -5.70
C CYS A 53 6.19 14.62 -5.53
N ILE A 54 6.46 15.19 -4.35
CA ILE A 54 6.19 16.61 -4.05
C ILE A 54 6.89 17.53 -5.06
N LEU A 55 8.13 17.21 -5.45
CA LEU A 55 8.91 18.01 -6.39
C LEU A 55 8.52 17.80 -7.86
N HIS A 56 7.94 16.65 -8.22
CA HIS A 56 7.61 16.27 -9.60
C HIS A 56 6.12 15.96 -9.74
N PHE A 57 5.28 16.96 -9.43
CA PHE A 57 3.80 16.95 -9.41
C PHE A 57 3.07 16.32 -10.63
N GLY A 58 3.77 15.83 -11.65
CA GLY A 58 3.20 15.30 -12.91
C GLY A 58 3.54 13.84 -13.25
N ASN A 59 4.29 13.09 -12.44
CA ASN A 59 4.58 11.67 -12.71
C ASN A 59 4.54 10.81 -11.43
N ASN A 60 3.34 10.65 -10.88
CA ASN A 60 3.08 9.93 -9.62
C ASN A 60 2.68 8.46 -9.81
N ASN A 61 2.95 7.85 -10.98
CA ASN A 61 2.62 6.44 -11.21
C ASN A 61 3.44 5.44 -10.38
N TYR A 62 4.27 5.92 -9.45
CA TYR A 62 5.21 5.12 -8.67
C TYR A 62 4.89 5.07 -7.17
N ILE A 63 3.86 5.78 -6.70
CA ILE A 63 3.48 5.78 -5.30
C ILE A 63 1.95 5.64 -5.17
N ASP A 64 1.49 5.00 -4.10
CA ASP A 64 0.09 5.07 -3.68
C ASP A 64 -0.16 6.42 -3.01
N PHE A 65 -1.10 7.20 -3.56
CA PHE A 65 -1.51 8.48 -3.00
C PHE A 65 -2.10 8.33 -1.59
N ASN A 66 -2.87 7.26 -1.35
CA ASN A 66 -3.49 7.04 -0.04
C ASN A 66 -2.46 6.70 1.04
N ALA A 67 -1.33 6.08 0.65
CA ALA A 67 -0.23 5.82 1.56
C ALA A 67 0.62 7.06 1.84
N ALA A 68 0.53 8.10 1.01
CA ALA A 68 1.34 9.31 1.08
C ALA A 68 0.69 10.45 1.87
N ASP A 69 -0.65 10.48 1.97
CA ASP A 69 -1.41 11.43 2.79
C ASP A 69 -1.44 10.92 4.25
N LEU A 70 -0.53 11.46 5.07
CA LEU A 70 -0.24 10.98 6.43
C LEU A 70 -0.94 11.82 7.50
N ASP A 71 -1.45 13.00 7.18
CA ASP A 71 -2.33 13.76 8.07
C ASP A 71 -3.82 13.69 7.72
N GLY A 72 -4.16 13.16 6.54
CA GLY A 72 -5.53 12.89 6.11
C GLY A 72 -6.26 14.13 5.59
N ASP A 73 -5.54 15.18 5.19
CA ASP A 73 -6.13 16.42 4.69
C ASP A 73 -6.50 16.36 3.19
N GLY A 74 -6.11 15.28 2.50
CA GLY A 74 -6.35 15.05 1.08
C GLY A 74 -5.32 15.69 0.15
N VAL A 75 -4.23 16.25 0.68
CA VAL A 75 -3.15 16.90 -0.06
C VAL A 75 -1.82 16.27 0.31
N VAL A 76 -1.11 15.71 -0.67
CA VAL A 76 0.24 15.19 -0.46
C VAL A 76 1.28 16.30 -0.62
N ASP A 77 1.84 16.80 0.49
CA ASP A 77 2.81 17.89 0.49
C ASP A 77 3.95 17.74 1.53
N SER A 78 4.63 18.86 1.82
CA SER A 78 5.75 18.90 2.78
C SER A 78 5.38 18.54 4.22
N VAL A 79 4.11 18.64 4.59
CA VAL A 79 3.58 18.23 5.89
C VAL A 79 3.70 16.72 6.05
N ASP A 80 3.24 15.95 5.06
CA ASP A 80 3.41 14.49 5.04
C ASP A 80 4.88 14.08 5.11
N TYR A 81 5.73 14.77 4.36
CA TYR A 81 7.18 14.50 4.40
C TYR A 81 7.76 14.69 5.80
N THR A 82 7.29 15.72 6.52
CA THR A 82 7.71 15.99 7.89
C THR A 82 7.21 14.90 8.84
N ILE A 83 5.96 14.48 8.68
CA ILE A 83 5.34 13.39 9.47
C ILE A 83 6.10 12.08 9.26
N LEU A 84 6.34 11.69 8.00
CA LEU A 84 7.09 10.48 7.65
C LEU A 84 8.49 10.50 8.24
N THR A 85 9.17 11.65 8.17
CA THR A 85 10.51 11.82 8.76
C THR A 85 10.47 11.63 10.28
N ARG A 86 9.47 12.20 10.95
CA ARG A 86 9.28 12.03 12.41
C ARG A 86 9.03 10.58 12.78
N TYR A 87 8.26 9.84 11.98
CA TYR A 87 8.01 8.41 12.19
C TYR A 87 9.31 7.60 12.05
N ILE A 88 10.08 7.81 10.97
CA ILE A 88 11.37 7.13 10.74
C ILE A 88 12.36 7.40 11.89
N LEU A 89 12.32 8.59 12.47
CA LEU A 89 13.14 8.99 13.62
C LEU A 89 12.59 8.52 14.97
N ASN A 90 11.49 7.77 15.00
CA ASN A 90 10.76 7.34 16.20
C ASN A 90 10.35 8.51 17.13
N ILE A 91 10.09 9.70 16.57
CA ILE A 91 9.55 10.86 17.30
C ILE A 91 8.04 10.69 17.51
N ILE A 92 7.38 10.03 16.56
CA ILE A 92 5.99 9.59 16.63
C ILE A 92 5.96 8.08 16.38
N ASP A 93 4.98 7.40 16.95
CA ASP A 93 4.78 5.96 16.86
C ASP A 93 3.67 5.56 15.88
N ARG A 94 2.91 6.55 15.40
CA ARG A 94 1.79 6.40 14.46
C ARG A 94 1.59 7.67 13.63
N PHE A 95 0.86 7.55 12.52
CA PHE A 95 0.52 8.68 11.68
C PHE A 95 -0.75 9.40 12.16
N PRO A 96 -0.86 10.74 12.04
CA PRO A 96 -2.07 11.46 12.41
C PRO A 96 -3.35 10.96 11.71
N VAL A 97 -3.26 10.54 10.45
CA VAL A 97 -4.38 9.96 9.68
C VAL A 97 -4.97 8.69 10.31
N GLU A 98 -4.19 7.97 11.12
CA GLU A 98 -4.64 6.76 11.82
C GLU A 98 -5.54 7.08 13.03
N GLY A 99 -5.67 8.36 13.38
CA GLY A 99 -6.46 8.84 14.50
C GLY A 99 -5.85 8.54 15.87
N ASP A 100 -6.55 8.96 16.92
CA ASP A 100 -6.26 8.54 18.28
C ASP A 100 -7.00 7.24 18.56
N SER A 101 -6.29 6.19 18.95
CA SER A 101 -6.87 4.90 19.38
C SER A 101 -7.63 4.97 20.71
N ASN A 102 -7.94 6.17 21.21
CA ASN A 102 -8.63 6.41 22.47
C ASN A 102 -10.08 6.83 22.23
N ASN A 103 -10.95 5.84 22.01
CA ASN A 103 -12.37 5.91 22.37
C ASN A 103 -12.70 4.74 23.29
#